data_AF-A0A944SBF6-F1
#
_entry.id   AF-A0A944SBF6-F1
#
_cell.length_a   1.000
_cell.length_b   1.000
_cell.length_c   1.000
_cell.angle_alpha   90.00
_cell.angle_beta   90.00
_cell.angle_gamma   90.00
#
_symmetry.space_group_name_H-M   'P 1'
#
loop_
_entity.id
_entity.type
_entity.pdbx_description
1 polymer ?
#
loop_
_entity_poly.entity_id
_entity_poly.type
_entity_poly.pdbx_seq_one_letter_code
_entity_poly.pdbx_strand_id
1 'polypeptide(L)'
;MEKFGEQFLHQRDSKLHTTNKVEHEKERRIKKEEKISQKPADKIANWLDVVEKTHTGHRDDPRVLKRIKKYYHKEHVIKAEDFPESYFENQKRLAREEGHGDVEISNDQRGQLKEVIISDQESTLDNWADYLSSSDSDSFPMWAKYFVFNGMLKLSTFDKERHSFGKRKRDTVAPFPDLNREALAYVVDATVKKINKEEIEGIEDNQELQRLLQGVNFGKLYAYAIEKVTPTEQNELENTGGEWIKYDQNSDHMSLVKSLQGHGTGWCTAGETTAKNHLKGGDFYVYYSYDKEDKPTIPRAAIRMQENDIAEVRGIAPEQNLDPYIGDVVDGKLNGFPDGEQYKKKTADMKRLTEIEKKHASQEELTKEDLNFLYEMDSNIEGFGYHKDPRIEEVKDKRETKKDLSYLTGHAEDQISTTKTEALSENIRYHYGNLDLNSLTSAEGLNLPETI
;
A
#
# COMPACT_ATOMS: atom_id res chain seq x y z
N MET A 1 -33.61 23.21 6.08
CA MET A 1 -32.33 22.75 6.63
C MET A 1 -31.23 23.38 5.81
N GLU A 2 -30.18 23.91 6.42
CA GLU A 2 -29.02 24.42 5.69
C GLU A 2 -28.28 23.25 5.01
N LYS A 3 -27.98 23.41 3.73
CA LYS A 3 -27.35 22.38 2.87
C LYS A 3 -25.83 22.44 2.98
N PHE A 4 -25.31 22.30 4.19
CA PHE A 4 -23.87 22.45 4.45
C PHE A 4 -23.03 21.45 3.63
N GLY A 5 -23.50 20.21 3.52
CA GLY A 5 -22.84 19.17 2.71
C GLY A 5 -22.73 19.52 1.23
N GLU A 6 -23.81 19.97 0.61
CA GLU A 6 -23.80 20.34 -0.81
C GLU A 6 -23.07 21.65 -1.09
N GLN A 7 -23.10 22.59 -0.14
CA GLN A 7 -22.25 23.77 -0.18
C GLN A 7 -20.78 23.38 -0.11
N PHE A 8 -20.42 22.45 0.76
CA PHE A 8 -19.07 21.91 0.85
C PHE A 8 -18.63 21.24 -0.46
N LEU A 9 -19.48 20.39 -1.06
CA LEU A 9 -19.19 19.77 -2.37
C LEU A 9 -18.98 20.83 -3.47
N HIS A 10 -19.77 21.90 -3.49
CA HIS A 10 -19.60 23.00 -4.43
C HIS A 10 -18.30 23.79 -4.21
N GLN A 11 -17.89 23.98 -2.96
CA GLN A 11 -16.61 24.63 -2.64
C GLN A 11 -15.43 23.76 -3.11
N ARG A 12 -15.57 22.44 -3.05
CA ARG A 12 -14.55 21.48 -3.53
C ARG A 12 -14.47 21.39 -5.04
N ASP A 13 -15.62 21.42 -5.69
CA ASP A 13 -15.73 21.44 -7.14
C ASP A 13 -16.77 22.49 -7.55
N SER A 14 -16.26 23.68 -7.87
CA SER A 14 -17.08 24.82 -8.28
C SER A 14 -17.88 24.53 -9.57
N LYS A 15 -17.47 23.54 -10.36
CA LYS A 15 -18.14 23.16 -11.62
C LYS A 15 -19.13 22.02 -11.44
N LEU A 16 -19.18 21.33 -10.29
CA LEU A 16 -20.07 20.20 -10.05
C LEU A 16 -21.52 20.50 -10.41
N HIS A 17 -22.02 21.67 -9.97
CA HIS A 17 -23.39 22.12 -10.21
C HIS A 17 -23.74 22.40 -11.69
N THR A 18 -22.74 22.46 -12.57
CA THR A 18 -22.89 22.65 -14.03
C THR A 18 -22.52 21.41 -14.84
N THR A 19 -22.20 20.30 -14.17
CA THR A 19 -21.93 19.05 -14.88
C THR A 19 -23.19 18.57 -15.61
N ASN A 20 -22.99 17.84 -16.71
CA ASN A 20 -24.09 17.28 -17.51
C ASN A 20 -25.07 16.48 -16.65
N LYS A 21 -24.59 15.73 -15.65
CA LYS A 21 -25.44 14.92 -14.76
C LYS A 21 -26.35 15.79 -13.87
N VAL A 22 -25.84 16.91 -13.35
CA VAL A 22 -26.62 17.83 -12.51
C VAL A 22 -27.60 18.66 -13.34
N GLU A 23 -27.16 19.18 -14.49
CA GLU A 23 -28.06 19.93 -15.38
C GLU A 23 -29.14 19.03 -16.00
N HIS A 24 -28.85 17.75 -16.27
CA HIS A 24 -29.86 16.79 -16.70
C HIS A 24 -30.98 16.60 -15.67
N GLU A 25 -30.66 16.50 -14.38
CA GLU A 25 -31.70 16.41 -13.35
C GLU A 25 -32.53 17.68 -13.26
N LYS A 26 -31.90 18.85 -13.41
CA LYS A 26 -32.62 20.13 -13.49
C LYS A 26 -33.59 20.13 -14.68
N GLU A 27 -33.17 19.71 -15.87
CA GLU A 27 -34.06 19.58 -17.04
C GLU A 27 -35.21 18.59 -16.80
N ARG A 28 -34.94 17.45 -16.15
CA ARG A 28 -35.96 16.47 -15.78
C ARG A 28 -37.02 17.08 -14.87
N ARG A 29 -36.61 17.90 -13.90
CA ARG A 29 -37.52 18.60 -12.98
C ARG A 29 -38.33 19.70 -13.68
N ILE A 30 -37.74 20.43 -14.63
CA ILE A 30 -38.48 21.37 -15.50
C ILE A 30 -39.64 20.65 -16.19
N LYS A 31 -39.35 19.49 -16.81
CA LYS A 31 -40.36 18.69 -17.52
C LYS A 31 -41.47 18.14 -16.62
N LYS A 32 -41.21 18.00 -15.32
CA LYS A 32 -42.17 17.55 -14.31
C LYS A 32 -42.89 18.71 -13.60
N GLU A 33 -42.66 19.95 -14.02
CA GLU A 33 -43.22 21.16 -13.40
C GLU A 33 -42.86 21.30 -11.90
N GLU A 34 -41.74 20.71 -11.48
CA GLU A 34 -41.25 20.81 -10.11
C GLU A 34 -40.56 22.17 -9.85
N LYS A 35 -40.56 22.63 -8.60
CA LYS A 35 -39.88 23.88 -8.20
C LYS A 35 -38.36 23.74 -8.36
N ILE A 36 -37.74 24.71 -9.04
CA ILE A 36 -36.28 24.72 -9.30
C ILE A 36 -35.64 25.88 -8.57
N SER A 37 -34.45 25.62 -8.01
CA SER A 37 -33.56 26.64 -7.47
C SER A 37 -32.35 26.80 -8.39
N GLN A 38 -31.88 28.05 -8.54
CA GLN A 38 -30.64 28.35 -9.26
C GLN A 38 -29.40 28.27 -8.36
N LYS A 39 -29.57 28.14 -7.04
CA LYS A 39 -28.44 28.06 -6.11
C LYS A 39 -27.64 26.76 -6.37
N PRO A 40 -26.30 26.82 -6.49
CA PRO A 40 -25.48 25.64 -6.77
C PRO A 40 -25.74 24.46 -5.82
N ALA A 41 -25.78 24.71 -4.51
CA ALA A 41 -26.04 23.68 -3.50
C ALA A 41 -27.41 23.01 -3.66
N ASP A 42 -28.43 23.75 -4.11
CA ASP A 42 -29.76 23.18 -4.35
C ASP A 42 -29.77 22.25 -5.58
N LYS A 43 -29.07 22.64 -6.64
CA LYS A 43 -28.91 21.80 -7.83
C LYS A 43 -28.17 20.50 -7.50
N ILE A 44 -27.09 20.60 -6.72
CA ILE A 44 -26.32 19.44 -6.26
C ILE A 44 -27.19 18.52 -5.40
N ALA A 45 -27.94 19.08 -4.43
CA ALA A 45 -28.84 18.28 -3.58
C ALA A 45 -29.87 17.50 -4.41
N ASN A 46 -30.54 18.19 -5.35
CA ASN A 46 -31.54 17.55 -6.21
C ASN A 46 -30.94 16.39 -7.02
N TRP A 47 -29.70 16.52 -7.47
CA TRP A 47 -28.99 15.47 -8.17
C TRP A 47 -28.55 14.34 -7.23
N LEU A 48 -28.07 14.65 -6.02
CA LEU A 48 -27.74 13.64 -5.01
C LEU A 48 -28.96 12.81 -4.61
N ASP A 49 -30.17 13.39 -4.57
CA ASP A 49 -31.41 12.63 -4.36
C ASP A 49 -31.60 11.54 -5.44
N VAL A 50 -31.19 11.81 -6.69
CA VAL A 50 -31.23 10.82 -7.79
C VAL A 50 -30.16 9.77 -7.59
N VAL A 51 -28.95 10.18 -7.20
CA VAL A 51 -27.86 9.25 -6.89
C VAL A 51 -28.30 8.30 -5.78
N GLU A 52 -28.83 8.82 -4.68
CA GLU A 52 -29.37 8.05 -3.56
C GLU A 52 -30.41 7.04 -4.04
N LYS A 53 -31.48 7.50 -4.69
CA LYS A 53 -32.54 6.62 -5.20
C LYS A 53 -32.02 5.54 -6.15
N THR A 54 -31.02 5.87 -6.95
CA THR A 54 -30.42 4.92 -7.90
C THR A 54 -29.62 3.83 -7.18
N HIS A 55 -28.85 4.20 -6.15
CA HIS A 55 -27.94 3.29 -5.45
C HIS A 55 -28.61 2.50 -4.33
N THR A 56 -29.56 3.11 -3.62
CA THR A 56 -30.18 2.53 -2.42
C THR A 56 -31.65 2.14 -2.63
N GLY A 57 -32.33 2.67 -3.65
CA GLY A 57 -33.76 2.45 -3.88
C GLY A 57 -34.14 1.08 -4.43
N HIS A 58 -33.17 0.25 -4.82
CA HIS A 58 -33.38 -1.09 -5.39
C HIS A 58 -32.40 -2.13 -4.84
N ARG A 59 -32.14 -2.10 -3.52
CA ARG A 59 -31.24 -3.05 -2.84
C ARG A 59 -31.67 -4.51 -3.00
N ASP A 60 -32.96 -4.72 -3.21
CA ASP A 60 -33.61 -6.00 -3.46
C ASP A 60 -33.36 -6.54 -4.89
N ASP A 61 -32.88 -5.71 -5.82
CA ASP A 61 -32.56 -6.13 -7.19
C ASP A 61 -31.04 -6.02 -7.48
N PRO A 62 -30.28 -7.13 -7.35
CA PRO A 62 -28.85 -7.17 -7.63
C PRO A 62 -28.47 -6.70 -9.05
N ARG A 63 -29.41 -6.74 -10.01
CA ARG A 63 -29.16 -6.30 -11.40
C ARG A 63 -28.98 -4.79 -11.47
N VAL A 64 -29.60 -4.02 -10.56
CA VAL A 64 -29.44 -2.56 -10.51
C VAL A 64 -28.02 -2.22 -10.08
N LEU A 65 -27.56 -2.77 -8.95
CA LEU A 65 -26.19 -2.54 -8.46
C LEU A 65 -25.14 -3.03 -9.44
N LYS A 66 -25.37 -4.17 -10.11
CA LYS A 66 -24.48 -4.65 -11.19
C LYS A 66 -24.36 -3.65 -12.35
N ARG A 67 -25.43 -2.93 -12.72
CA ARG A 67 -25.36 -1.89 -13.76
C ARG A 67 -24.57 -0.66 -13.29
N ILE A 68 -24.71 -0.29 -12.03
CA ILE A 68 -23.98 0.81 -11.40
C ILE A 68 -22.48 0.49 -11.37
N LYS A 69 -22.11 -0.71 -10.89
CA LYS A 69 -20.73 -1.20 -10.88
C LYS A 69 -20.10 -1.17 -12.27
N LYS A 70 -20.78 -1.71 -13.29
CA LYS A 70 -20.34 -1.64 -14.69
C LYS A 70 -20.12 -0.21 -15.19
N TYR A 71 -20.96 0.74 -14.76
CA TYR A 71 -20.75 2.14 -15.07
C TYR A 71 -19.45 2.66 -14.45
N TYR A 72 -19.20 2.37 -13.17
CA TYR A 72 -17.97 2.78 -12.49
C TYR A 72 -16.71 2.09 -13.03
N HIS A 73 -16.78 0.81 -13.38
CA HIS A 73 -15.68 0.09 -14.02
C HIS A 73 -15.23 0.81 -15.28
N LYS A 74 -16.19 1.12 -16.17
CA LYS A 74 -15.91 1.83 -17.43
C LYS A 74 -15.26 3.21 -17.23
N GLU A 75 -15.63 3.92 -16.16
CA GLU A 75 -15.18 5.30 -15.92
C GLU A 75 -13.84 5.37 -15.18
N HIS A 76 -13.52 4.36 -14.35
CA HIS A 76 -12.45 4.48 -13.35
C HIS A 76 -11.39 3.37 -13.38
N VAL A 77 -11.69 2.20 -13.93
CA VAL A 77 -10.72 1.10 -14.04
C VAL A 77 -9.76 1.37 -15.20
N ILE A 78 -8.49 1.02 -15.03
CA ILE A 78 -7.46 1.12 -16.07
C ILE A 78 -7.90 0.41 -17.35
N LYS A 79 -7.57 0.99 -18.51
CA LYS A 79 -7.86 0.37 -19.81
C LYS A 79 -6.66 -0.42 -20.31
N ALA A 80 -6.90 -1.42 -21.15
CA ALA A 80 -5.85 -2.30 -21.66
C ALA A 80 -4.73 -1.54 -22.41
N GLU A 81 -5.07 -0.43 -23.05
CA GLU A 81 -4.16 0.48 -23.76
C GLU A 81 -3.33 1.39 -22.83
N ASP A 82 -3.72 1.53 -21.56
CA ASP A 82 -3.10 2.44 -20.60
C ASP A 82 -2.05 1.76 -19.70
N PHE A 83 -1.83 0.46 -19.87
CA PHE A 83 -0.82 -0.28 -19.09
C PHE A 83 0.60 0.18 -19.42
N PRO A 84 1.39 0.59 -18.41
CA PRO A 84 2.75 1.05 -18.63
C PRO A 84 3.69 -0.14 -18.89
N GLU A 85 4.67 0.05 -19.77
CA GLU A 85 5.67 -0.98 -20.09
C GLU A 85 6.50 -1.37 -18.86
N SER A 86 6.75 -0.42 -17.96
CA SER A 86 7.47 -0.63 -16.70
C SER A 86 6.83 -1.69 -15.80
N TYR A 87 5.52 -1.93 -15.90
CA TYR A 87 4.86 -3.01 -15.15
C TYR A 87 5.37 -4.38 -15.61
N PHE A 88 5.46 -4.62 -16.91
CA PHE A 88 5.91 -5.90 -17.46
C PHE A 88 7.41 -6.12 -17.22
N GLU A 89 8.22 -5.07 -17.33
CA GLU A 89 9.64 -5.15 -16.99
C GLU A 89 9.84 -5.47 -15.50
N ASN A 90 8.98 -4.94 -14.60
CA ASN A 90 9.03 -5.33 -13.19
C ASN A 90 8.68 -6.81 -12.99
N GLN A 91 7.70 -7.37 -13.72
CA GLN A 91 7.37 -8.80 -13.64
C GLN A 91 8.54 -9.69 -14.08
N LYS A 92 9.29 -9.29 -15.12
CA LYS A 92 10.51 -10.01 -15.54
C LYS A 92 11.60 -9.97 -14.45
N ARG A 93 11.79 -8.80 -13.83
CA ARG A 93 12.76 -8.62 -12.73
C ARG A 93 12.42 -9.54 -11.56
N LEU A 94 11.16 -9.59 -11.14
CA LEU A 94 10.71 -10.45 -10.04
C LEU A 94 10.97 -11.93 -10.32
N ALA A 95 10.64 -12.41 -11.52
CA ALA A 95 10.91 -13.80 -11.89
C ALA A 95 12.42 -14.15 -11.82
N ARG A 96 13.29 -13.21 -12.20
CA ARG A 96 14.75 -13.40 -12.07
C ARG A 96 15.20 -13.45 -10.60
N GLU A 97 14.67 -12.57 -9.77
CA GLU A 97 14.97 -12.51 -8.32
C GLU A 97 14.46 -13.75 -7.57
N GLU A 98 13.38 -14.38 -8.06
CA GLU A 98 12.84 -15.66 -7.57
C GLU A 98 13.60 -16.89 -8.10
N GLY A 99 14.68 -16.70 -8.86
CA GLY A 99 15.52 -17.80 -9.36
C GLY A 99 15.04 -18.45 -10.65
N HIS A 100 14.02 -17.91 -11.31
CA HIS A 100 13.52 -18.41 -12.60
C HIS A 100 14.38 -17.97 -13.80
N GLY A 101 15.38 -17.11 -13.60
CA GLY A 101 16.28 -16.61 -14.65
C GLY A 101 15.66 -15.51 -15.52
N ASP A 102 16.26 -15.24 -16.68
CA ASP A 102 15.77 -14.24 -17.62
C ASP A 102 14.55 -14.78 -18.40
N VAL A 103 13.35 -14.34 -18.03
CA VAL A 103 12.08 -14.77 -18.66
C VAL A 103 11.57 -13.76 -19.68
N GLU A 104 11.02 -14.24 -20.80
CA GLU A 104 10.25 -13.41 -21.73
C GLU A 104 8.75 -13.48 -21.41
N ILE A 105 8.06 -12.34 -21.49
CA ILE A 105 6.61 -12.25 -21.32
C ILE A 105 5.96 -12.10 -22.70
N SER A 106 5.29 -13.15 -23.15
CA SER A 106 4.56 -13.20 -24.42
C SER A 106 3.34 -12.26 -24.43
N ASN A 107 2.81 -11.96 -25.62
CA ASN A 107 1.60 -11.13 -25.75
C ASN A 107 0.38 -11.75 -25.04
N ASP A 108 0.27 -13.08 -25.04
CA ASP A 108 -0.81 -13.78 -24.36
C ASP A 108 -0.67 -13.65 -22.84
N GLN A 109 0.54 -13.80 -22.30
CA GLN A 109 0.83 -13.58 -20.88
C GLN A 109 0.57 -12.12 -20.48
N ARG A 110 0.94 -11.15 -21.33
CA ARG A 110 0.57 -9.74 -21.12
C ARG A 110 -0.94 -9.55 -21.04
N GLY A 111 -1.69 -10.20 -21.92
CA GLY A 111 -3.15 -10.18 -21.89
C GLY A 111 -3.70 -10.69 -20.56
N GLN A 112 -3.22 -11.85 -20.10
CA GLN A 112 -3.63 -12.43 -18.82
C GLN A 112 -3.28 -11.54 -17.63
N LEU A 113 -2.06 -10.98 -17.58
CA LEU A 113 -1.65 -10.06 -16.53
C LEU A 113 -2.53 -8.80 -16.49
N LYS A 114 -2.89 -8.24 -17.66
CA LYS A 114 -3.79 -7.10 -17.74
C LYS A 114 -5.19 -7.43 -17.22
N GLU A 115 -5.73 -8.58 -17.60
CA GLU A 115 -7.04 -9.05 -17.14
C GLU A 115 -7.10 -9.21 -15.62
N VAL A 116 -6.03 -9.76 -15.01
CA VAL A 116 -5.93 -9.87 -13.54
C VAL A 116 -5.99 -8.49 -12.89
N ILE A 117 -5.18 -7.54 -13.36
CA ILE A 117 -5.14 -6.19 -12.79
C ILE A 117 -6.47 -5.44 -12.96
N ILE A 118 -7.08 -5.52 -14.15
CA ILE A 118 -8.41 -4.94 -14.40
C ILE A 118 -9.42 -5.54 -13.43
N SER A 119 -9.43 -6.86 -13.28
CA SER A 119 -10.37 -7.56 -12.42
C SER A 119 -10.19 -7.22 -10.93
N ASP A 120 -8.95 -7.04 -10.46
CA ASP A 120 -8.68 -6.63 -9.08
C ASP A 120 -9.09 -5.17 -8.82
N GLN A 121 -8.91 -4.29 -9.80
CA GLN A 121 -9.45 -2.92 -9.72
C GLN A 121 -10.99 -2.92 -9.72
N GLU A 122 -11.63 -3.76 -10.53
CA GLU A 122 -13.09 -3.92 -10.52
C GLU A 122 -13.58 -4.43 -9.15
N SER A 123 -12.94 -5.46 -8.60
CA SER A 123 -13.30 -6.08 -7.31
C SER A 123 -13.11 -5.12 -6.14
N THR A 124 -11.97 -4.43 -6.06
CA THR A 124 -11.72 -3.44 -5.00
C THR A 124 -12.66 -2.24 -5.10
N LEU A 125 -12.99 -1.78 -6.30
CA LEU A 125 -14.01 -0.73 -6.50
C LEU A 125 -15.42 -1.20 -6.12
N ASP A 126 -15.74 -2.45 -6.43
CA ASP A 126 -17.00 -3.09 -6.08
C ASP A 126 -17.21 -3.14 -4.58
N ASN A 127 -16.17 -3.42 -3.79
CA ASN A 127 -16.25 -3.41 -2.32
C ASN A 127 -16.73 -2.05 -1.78
N TRP A 128 -16.24 -0.95 -2.33
CA TRP A 128 -16.71 0.40 -1.97
C TRP A 128 -18.14 0.66 -2.44
N ALA A 129 -18.47 0.29 -3.67
CA ALA A 129 -19.80 0.48 -4.23
C ALA A 129 -20.86 -0.33 -3.47
N ASP A 130 -20.55 -1.57 -3.10
CA ASP A 130 -21.41 -2.45 -2.30
C ASP A 130 -21.66 -1.85 -0.92
N TYR A 131 -20.59 -1.49 -0.19
CA TYR A 131 -20.73 -0.96 1.16
C TYR A 131 -21.51 0.36 1.20
N LEU A 132 -21.16 1.33 0.34
CA LEU A 132 -21.82 2.64 0.30
C LEU A 132 -23.28 2.57 -0.18
N SER A 133 -23.63 1.52 -0.94
CA SER A 133 -25.00 1.26 -1.38
C SER A 133 -25.80 0.41 -0.39
N SER A 134 -25.13 -0.31 0.53
CA SER A 134 -25.76 -1.15 1.54
C SER A 134 -26.42 -0.38 2.68
N SER A 135 -27.25 -1.07 3.47
CA SER A 135 -27.88 -0.52 4.68
C SER A 135 -26.88 -0.19 5.78
N ASP A 136 -25.71 -0.85 5.79
CA ASP A 136 -24.67 -0.64 6.81
C ASP A 136 -24.14 0.80 6.81
N SER A 137 -24.31 1.53 5.71
CA SER A 137 -23.89 2.92 5.55
C SER A 137 -25.06 3.93 5.56
N ASP A 138 -26.28 3.53 5.97
CA ASP A 138 -27.46 4.43 5.94
C ASP A 138 -27.36 5.63 6.87
N SER A 139 -26.51 5.54 7.90
CA SER A 139 -26.19 6.68 8.77
C SER A 139 -25.39 7.77 8.05
N PHE A 140 -24.75 7.47 6.92
CA PHE A 140 -23.94 8.44 6.20
C PHE A 140 -24.81 9.28 5.24
N PRO A 141 -24.77 10.62 5.32
CA PRO A 141 -25.50 11.44 4.38
C PRO A 141 -24.94 11.27 2.96
N MET A 142 -25.80 11.36 1.94
CA MET A 142 -25.42 11.06 0.56
C MET A 142 -24.27 11.94 0.03
N TRP A 143 -24.21 13.21 0.45
CA TRP A 143 -23.09 14.09 0.09
C TRP A 143 -21.75 13.56 0.63
N ALA A 144 -21.74 12.94 1.81
CA ALA A 144 -20.54 12.36 2.40
C ALA A 144 -20.15 11.07 1.68
N LYS A 145 -21.12 10.20 1.34
CA LYS A 145 -20.88 9.02 0.49
C LYS A 145 -20.27 9.41 -0.86
N TYR A 146 -20.80 10.47 -1.49
CA TYR A 146 -20.24 11.03 -2.71
C TYR A 146 -18.81 11.55 -2.51
N PHE A 147 -18.57 12.31 -1.43
CA PHE A 147 -17.26 12.85 -1.10
C PHE A 147 -16.20 11.75 -0.92
N VAL A 148 -16.49 10.72 -0.11
CA VAL A 148 -15.53 9.64 0.17
C VAL A 148 -15.27 8.78 -1.07
N PHE A 149 -16.31 8.44 -1.84
CA PHE A 149 -16.15 7.66 -3.07
C PHE A 149 -15.26 8.40 -4.09
N ASN A 150 -15.53 9.68 -4.35
CA ASN A 150 -14.69 10.49 -5.26
C ASN A 150 -13.30 10.78 -4.69
N GLY A 151 -13.16 10.78 -3.37
CA GLY A 151 -11.87 10.86 -2.69
C GLY A 151 -11.03 9.62 -2.97
N MET A 152 -11.58 8.44 -2.68
CA MET A 152 -10.96 7.13 -2.85
C MET A 152 -10.54 6.88 -4.31
N LEU A 153 -11.37 7.27 -5.28
CA LEU A 153 -11.06 7.14 -6.71
C LEU A 153 -9.75 7.83 -7.15
N LYS A 154 -9.23 8.77 -6.35
CA LYS A 154 -8.00 9.52 -6.64
C LYS A 154 -6.76 8.92 -5.98
N LEU A 155 -6.92 7.84 -5.23
CA LEU A 155 -5.87 7.23 -4.41
C LEU A 155 -5.30 5.99 -5.12
N SER A 156 -3.98 5.86 -5.03
CA SER A 156 -3.20 4.67 -5.39
C SER A 156 -2.85 3.88 -4.11
N THR A 157 -1.80 3.08 -4.15
CA THR A 157 -1.24 2.35 -3.00
C THR A 157 -1.03 3.25 -1.78
N PHE A 158 -1.33 2.71 -0.60
CA PHE A 158 -0.97 3.31 0.69
C PHE A 158 0.53 3.14 0.93
N ASP A 159 1.23 4.25 1.13
CA ASP A 159 2.64 4.31 1.49
C ASP A 159 2.74 4.41 3.01
N LYS A 160 3.24 3.34 3.64
CA LYS A 160 3.35 3.22 5.10
C LYS A 160 4.42 4.13 5.69
N GLU A 161 5.49 4.42 4.96
CA GLU A 161 6.55 5.32 5.42
C GLU A 161 6.08 6.77 5.41
N ARG A 162 5.39 7.14 4.32
CA ARG A 162 4.87 8.49 4.16
C ARG A 162 3.52 8.71 4.82
N HIS A 163 2.98 7.70 5.49
CA HIS A 163 1.69 7.75 6.16
C HIS A 163 0.59 8.33 5.25
N SER A 164 0.61 7.96 3.95
CA SER A 164 -0.21 8.62 2.93
C SER A 164 -0.43 7.79 1.68
N PHE A 165 -1.53 8.06 0.99
CA PHE A 165 -1.82 7.42 -0.29
C PHE A 165 -1.09 8.12 -1.45
N GLY A 166 -0.55 7.31 -2.36
CA GLY A 166 -0.14 7.78 -3.67
C GLY A 166 -1.32 8.37 -4.47
N LYS A 167 -1.02 9.15 -5.50
CA LYS A 167 -2.06 9.68 -6.42
C LYS A 167 -2.32 8.70 -7.56
N ARG A 168 -3.59 8.39 -7.83
CA ARG A 168 -4.00 7.61 -8.99
C ARG A 168 -3.87 8.42 -10.27
N LYS A 169 -3.29 7.80 -11.28
CA LYS A 169 -3.16 8.26 -12.67
C LYS A 169 -3.87 7.26 -13.59
N ARG A 170 -3.95 7.60 -14.88
CA ARG A 170 -4.62 6.76 -15.90
C ARG A 170 -3.93 5.39 -16.09
N ASP A 171 -2.62 5.34 -15.88
CA ASP A 171 -1.74 4.18 -16.01
C ASP A 171 -1.50 3.45 -14.66
N THR A 172 -2.24 3.81 -13.60
CA THR A 172 -2.09 3.16 -12.30
C THR A 172 -2.61 1.74 -12.35
N VAL A 173 -1.71 0.78 -12.16
CA VAL A 173 -2.03 -0.66 -12.10
C VAL A 173 -2.51 -1.09 -10.70
N ALA A 174 -2.20 -0.33 -9.65
CA ALA A 174 -2.59 -0.67 -8.28
C ALA A 174 -4.13 -0.77 -8.11
N PRO A 175 -4.63 -1.73 -7.32
CA PRO A 175 -6.04 -1.79 -6.89
C PRO A 175 -6.48 -0.51 -6.18
N PHE A 176 -7.78 -0.27 -6.06
CA PHE A 176 -8.28 0.82 -5.23
C PHE A 176 -7.98 0.54 -3.75
N PRO A 177 -7.81 1.58 -2.90
CA PRO A 177 -7.55 1.39 -1.48
C PRO A 177 -8.54 0.43 -0.83
N ASP A 178 -8.08 -0.44 0.05
CA ASP A 178 -8.96 -1.33 0.79
C ASP A 178 -9.97 -0.54 1.62
N LEU A 179 -11.21 -1.04 1.66
CA LEU A 179 -12.24 -0.51 2.53
C LEU A 179 -12.03 -1.03 3.95
N ASN A 180 -11.65 -0.14 4.85
CA ASN A 180 -11.71 -0.31 6.29
C ASN A 180 -12.94 0.47 6.80
N ARG A 181 -13.97 -0.26 7.23
CA ARG A 181 -15.27 0.32 7.60
C ARG A 181 -15.18 1.21 8.84
N GLU A 182 -14.32 0.87 9.79
CA GLU A 182 -14.10 1.63 11.02
C GLU A 182 -13.38 2.95 10.73
N ALA A 183 -12.26 2.89 10.00
CA ALA A 183 -11.55 4.08 9.54
C ALA A 183 -12.49 4.99 8.72
N LEU A 184 -13.30 4.41 7.83
CA LEU A 184 -14.26 5.18 7.05
C LEU A 184 -15.34 5.83 7.92
N ALA A 185 -15.89 5.11 8.89
CA ALA A 185 -16.89 5.65 9.81
C ALA A 185 -16.33 6.83 10.61
N TYR A 186 -15.10 6.69 11.12
CA TYR A 186 -14.38 7.77 11.80
C TYR A 186 -14.22 9.01 10.89
N VAL A 187 -13.74 8.81 9.66
CA VAL A 187 -13.56 9.91 8.69
C VAL A 187 -14.88 10.60 8.36
N VAL A 188 -15.93 9.83 8.12
CA VAL A 188 -17.25 10.38 7.78
C VAL A 188 -17.82 11.16 8.97
N ASP A 189 -17.78 10.62 10.19
CA ASP A 189 -18.27 11.30 11.39
C ASP A 189 -17.55 12.64 11.63
N ALA A 190 -16.20 12.61 11.67
CA ALA A 190 -15.39 13.81 11.87
C ALA A 190 -15.63 14.86 10.77
N THR A 191 -15.81 14.42 9.52
CA THR A 191 -16.10 15.31 8.40
C THR A 191 -17.49 15.90 8.49
N VAL A 192 -18.52 15.10 8.78
CA VAL A 192 -19.91 15.56 8.89
C VAL A 192 -20.03 16.58 10.02
N LYS A 193 -19.51 16.29 11.21
CA LYS A 193 -19.49 17.22 12.34
C LYS A 193 -18.79 18.54 11.96
N LYS A 194 -17.60 18.45 11.33
CA LYS A 194 -16.85 19.63 10.88
C LYS A 194 -17.66 20.51 9.91
N ILE A 195 -18.33 19.90 8.94
CA ILE A 195 -19.10 20.61 7.91
C ILE A 195 -20.39 21.21 8.48
N ASN A 196 -21.04 20.50 9.40
CA ASN A 196 -22.23 20.98 10.11
C ASN A 196 -21.90 22.00 11.21
N LYS A 197 -20.61 22.25 11.48
CA LYS A 197 -20.11 23.11 12.57
C LYS A 197 -20.54 22.60 13.95
N GLU A 198 -20.60 21.29 14.09
CA GLU A 198 -20.82 20.60 15.36
C GLU A 198 -19.48 20.45 16.10
N GLU A 199 -19.56 20.27 17.41
CA GLU A 199 -18.39 20.00 18.25
C GLU A 199 -17.87 18.57 17.97
N ILE A 200 -16.54 18.43 17.91
CA ILE A 200 -15.87 17.14 17.71
C ILE A 200 -15.16 16.82 19.03
N GLU A 201 -15.69 15.87 19.78
CA GLU A 201 -15.11 15.44 21.06
C GLU A 201 -13.63 15.02 20.90
N GLY A 202 -12.76 15.47 21.81
CA GLY A 202 -11.34 15.12 21.80
C GLY A 202 -10.50 15.77 20.70
N ILE A 203 -11.08 16.63 19.85
CA ILE A 203 -10.32 17.31 18.79
C ILE A 203 -9.34 18.35 19.35
N GLU A 204 -9.65 18.97 20.50
CA GLU A 204 -8.85 20.04 21.10
C GLU A 204 -7.43 19.56 21.45
N ASP A 205 -7.32 18.32 21.91
CA ASP A 205 -6.06 17.68 22.28
C ASP A 205 -5.31 17.07 21.08
N ASN A 206 -5.91 17.08 19.89
CA ASN A 206 -5.39 16.41 18.69
C ASN A 206 -5.06 17.40 17.57
N GLN A 207 -3.89 18.04 17.69
CA GLN A 207 -3.42 19.07 16.73
C GLN A 207 -3.30 18.54 15.30
N GLU A 208 -2.97 17.27 15.12
CA GLU A 208 -2.86 16.65 13.80
C GLU A 208 -4.23 16.56 13.13
N LEU A 209 -5.22 16.01 13.82
CA LEU A 209 -6.59 15.90 13.32
C LEU A 209 -7.18 17.28 13.00
N GLN A 210 -6.91 18.29 13.84
CA GLN A 210 -7.32 19.68 13.57
C GLN A 210 -6.78 20.18 12.22
N ARG A 211 -5.49 19.97 11.94
CA ARG A 211 -4.86 20.37 10.67
C ARG A 211 -5.47 19.61 9.49
N LEU A 212 -5.70 18.30 9.64
CA LEU A 212 -6.30 17.47 8.59
C LEU A 212 -7.74 17.92 8.27
N LEU A 213 -8.53 18.27 9.29
CA LEU A 213 -9.91 18.74 9.16
C LEU A 213 -10.03 20.18 8.65
N GLN A 214 -8.99 21.00 8.68
CA GLN A 214 -8.99 22.27 7.93
C GLN A 214 -9.01 22.02 6.42
N GLY A 215 -8.25 21.02 5.97
CA GLY A 215 -8.13 20.66 4.57
C GLY A 215 -9.17 19.66 4.07
N VAL A 216 -9.97 19.05 4.95
CA VAL A 216 -10.97 17.97 4.73
C VAL A 216 -10.64 17.12 3.49
N ASN A 217 -9.42 16.58 3.43
CA ASN A 217 -8.96 15.78 2.30
C ASN A 217 -9.19 14.32 2.65
N PHE A 218 -10.05 13.63 1.90
CA PHE A 218 -10.41 12.25 2.19
C PHE A 218 -9.18 11.33 2.32
N GLY A 219 -8.24 11.35 1.36
CA GLY A 219 -7.09 10.46 1.41
C GLY A 219 -6.21 10.68 2.64
N LYS A 220 -6.02 11.93 3.07
CA LYS A 220 -5.27 12.24 4.28
C LYS A 220 -6.00 11.84 5.56
N LEU A 221 -7.30 12.13 5.64
CA LEU A 221 -8.13 11.72 6.79
C LEU A 221 -8.23 10.20 6.89
N TYR A 222 -8.33 9.52 5.75
CA TYR A 222 -8.43 8.07 5.67
C TYR A 222 -7.11 7.38 6.00
N ALA A 223 -5.98 7.91 5.55
CA ALA A 223 -4.65 7.46 5.98
C ALA A 223 -4.50 7.55 7.50
N TYR A 224 -4.79 8.72 8.06
CA TYR A 224 -4.78 8.95 9.51
C TYR A 224 -5.69 7.95 10.25
N ALA A 225 -6.91 7.76 9.76
CA ALA A 225 -7.86 6.87 10.41
C ALA A 225 -7.43 5.41 10.34
N ILE A 226 -6.91 4.95 9.19
CA ILE A 226 -6.33 3.61 9.02
C ILE A 226 -5.25 3.36 10.06
N GLU A 227 -4.35 4.32 10.30
CA GLU A 227 -3.28 4.17 11.29
C GLU A 227 -3.77 4.10 12.72
N LYS A 228 -4.91 4.72 13.02
CA LYS A 228 -5.52 4.65 14.35
C LYS A 228 -6.27 3.35 14.61
N VAL A 229 -6.87 2.75 13.57
CA VAL A 229 -7.69 1.55 13.72
C VAL A 229 -6.96 0.26 13.34
N THR A 230 -5.89 0.35 12.53
CA THR A 230 -5.07 -0.80 12.18
C THR A 230 -4.10 -1.03 13.33
N PRO A 231 -4.08 -2.22 13.95
CA PRO A 231 -3.21 -2.53 15.08
C PRO A 231 -1.74 -2.33 14.68
N THR A 232 -1.19 -1.20 15.11
CA THR A 232 0.18 -0.76 14.82
C THR A 232 0.75 0.07 15.96
N GLU A 233 0.23 -0.06 17.18
CA GLU A 233 1.13 0.27 18.28
C GLU A 233 2.26 -0.76 18.22
N GLN A 234 3.50 -0.30 18.14
CA GLN A 234 4.68 -1.16 18.11
C GLN A 234 4.61 -2.25 19.21
N ASN A 235 4.00 -1.90 20.35
CA ASN A 235 3.67 -2.77 21.47
C ASN A 235 2.74 -3.97 21.10
N GLU A 236 1.81 -3.80 20.17
CA GLU A 236 0.93 -4.89 19.70
C GLU A 236 1.68 -5.85 18.76
N LEU A 237 2.70 -5.36 18.03
CA LEU A 237 3.56 -6.22 17.20
C LEU A 237 4.55 -7.05 18.00
N GLU A 238 4.94 -6.60 19.20
CA GLU A 238 5.79 -7.36 20.14
C GLU A 238 5.15 -8.67 20.58
N ASN A 239 3.82 -8.72 20.66
CA ASN A 239 3.13 -9.99 20.84
C ASN A 239 3.11 -10.75 19.51
N THR A 240 3.93 -11.80 19.46
CA THR A 240 4.03 -12.71 18.31
C THR A 240 3.12 -13.92 18.44
N GLY A 241 2.25 -13.98 19.46
CA GLY A 241 1.27 -15.05 19.61
C GLY A 241 0.20 -15.00 18.52
N GLY A 242 -0.14 -16.16 17.96
CA GLY A 242 -1.03 -16.26 16.82
C GLY A 242 -0.96 -17.61 16.12
N GLU A 243 -1.63 -17.72 14.98
CA GLU A 243 -1.84 -18.98 14.27
C GLU A 243 -1.61 -18.86 12.77
N TRP A 244 -1.01 -19.92 12.20
CA TRP A 244 -0.98 -20.11 10.76
C TRP A 244 -2.31 -20.70 10.29
N ILE A 245 -3.04 -19.93 9.50
CA ILE A 245 -4.23 -20.42 8.80
C ILE A 245 -3.84 -20.80 7.38
N LYS A 246 -4.19 -22.03 6.99
CA LYS A 246 -4.02 -22.54 5.65
C LYS A 246 -5.31 -22.35 4.85
N TYR A 247 -5.18 -21.84 3.64
CA TYR A 247 -6.20 -21.79 2.62
C TYR A 247 -5.81 -22.78 1.53
N ASP A 248 -6.59 -23.85 1.38
CA ASP A 248 -6.25 -24.95 0.49
C ASP A 248 -6.31 -24.54 -0.98
N GLN A 249 -5.47 -25.16 -1.81
CA GLN A 249 -5.53 -25.01 -3.26
C GLN A 249 -6.94 -25.30 -3.78
N ASN A 250 -7.45 -24.44 -4.65
CA ASN A 250 -8.80 -24.47 -5.22
C ASN A 250 -9.97 -24.35 -4.22
N SER A 251 -9.71 -23.91 -2.98
CA SER A 251 -10.76 -23.59 -2.01
C SER A 251 -11.49 -22.28 -2.35
N ASP A 252 -12.52 -21.95 -1.56
CA ASP A 252 -13.24 -20.67 -1.70
C ASP A 252 -12.32 -19.49 -1.34
N HIS A 253 -11.87 -18.77 -2.37
CA HIS A 253 -10.98 -17.62 -2.25
C HIS A 253 -11.59 -16.46 -1.46
N MET A 254 -12.92 -16.40 -1.31
CA MET A 254 -13.56 -15.33 -0.55
C MET A 254 -13.26 -15.40 0.95
N SER A 255 -12.91 -16.56 1.49
CA SER A 255 -12.47 -16.69 2.88
C SER A 255 -11.16 -15.92 3.13
N LEU A 256 -10.18 -16.09 2.24
CA LEU A 256 -8.90 -15.38 2.24
C LEU A 256 -9.08 -13.88 1.96
N VAL A 257 -9.93 -13.49 1.00
CA VAL A 257 -10.17 -12.06 0.73
C VAL A 257 -10.73 -11.36 1.96
N LYS A 258 -11.74 -11.96 2.60
CA LYS A 258 -12.39 -11.37 3.78
C LYS A 258 -11.46 -11.26 4.99
N SER A 259 -10.53 -12.21 5.17
CA SER A 259 -9.59 -12.19 6.28
C SER A 259 -8.49 -11.14 6.12
N LEU A 260 -8.23 -10.67 4.90
CA LEU A 260 -7.25 -9.62 4.62
C LEU A 260 -7.86 -8.22 4.53
N GLN A 261 -9.15 -8.14 4.20
CA GLN A 261 -9.84 -6.88 3.93
C GLN A 261 -9.79 -5.94 5.14
N GLY A 262 -9.36 -4.70 4.89
CA GLY A 262 -9.37 -3.63 5.90
C GLY A 262 -8.14 -3.61 6.81
N HIS A 263 -7.23 -4.59 6.73
CA HIS A 263 -6.00 -4.62 7.53
C HIS A 263 -4.85 -3.82 6.92
N GLY A 264 -5.02 -3.24 5.73
CA GLY A 264 -3.97 -2.41 5.10
C GLY A 264 -2.65 -3.16 4.90
N THR A 265 -2.72 -4.48 4.63
CA THR A 265 -1.52 -5.32 4.47
C THR A 265 -0.61 -4.83 3.36
N GLY A 266 -1.21 -4.24 2.32
CA GLY A 266 -0.51 -3.85 1.08
C GLY A 266 -0.39 -5.00 0.08
N TRP A 267 -0.99 -6.16 0.37
CA TRP A 267 -0.92 -7.36 -0.46
C TRP A 267 -1.96 -7.33 -1.58
N CYS A 268 -1.56 -7.64 -2.81
CA CYS A 268 -2.48 -7.82 -3.95
C CYS A 268 -3.52 -8.93 -3.70
N THR A 269 -3.25 -9.87 -2.79
CA THR A 269 -4.15 -10.97 -2.42
C THR A 269 -5.42 -10.49 -1.70
N ALA A 270 -5.49 -9.23 -1.27
CA ALA A 270 -6.76 -8.63 -0.87
C ALA A 270 -7.74 -8.48 -2.05
N GLY A 271 -7.26 -8.55 -3.30
CA GLY A 271 -8.07 -8.61 -4.52
C GLY A 271 -8.59 -10.01 -4.82
N GLU A 272 -9.86 -10.11 -5.22
CA GLU A 272 -10.55 -11.39 -5.42
C GLU A 272 -9.90 -12.29 -6.48
N THR A 273 -9.58 -11.73 -7.65
CA THR A 273 -9.02 -12.51 -8.76
C THR A 273 -7.61 -12.95 -8.47
N THR A 274 -6.79 -12.08 -7.87
CA THR A 274 -5.46 -12.46 -7.38
C THR A 274 -5.53 -13.56 -6.32
N ALA A 275 -6.40 -13.47 -5.32
CA ALA A 275 -6.59 -14.53 -4.33
C ALA A 275 -6.98 -15.86 -4.98
N LYS A 276 -7.92 -15.81 -5.92
CA LYS A 276 -8.35 -16.99 -6.70
C LYS A 276 -7.21 -17.59 -7.51
N ASN A 277 -6.38 -16.77 -8.15
CA ASN A 277 -5.26 -17.24 -8.95
C ASN A 277 -4.14 -17.82 -8.08
N HIS A 278 -3.84 -17.20 -6.94
CA HIS A 278 -2.90 -17.75 -5.96
C HIS A 278 -3.36 -19.12 -5.46
N LEU A 279 -4.65 -19.26 -5.09
CA LEU A 279 -5.21 -20.54 -4.67
C LEU A 279 -5.35 -21.57 -5.79
N LYS A 280 -5.36 -21.16 -7.07
CA LYS A 280 -5.20 -22.11 -8.18
C LYS A 280 -3.76 -22.59 -8.29
N GLY A 281 -2.80 -21.69 -8.07
CA GLY A 281 -1.36 -21.97 -8.14
C GLY A 281 -0.91 -22.96 -7.07
N GLY A 282 -1.39 -22.82 -5.85
CA GLY A 282 -1.04 -23.71 -4.73
C GLY A 282 -1.80 -23.34 -3.46
N ASP A 283 -1.41 -23.94 -2.34
CA ASP A 283 -1.90 -23.53 -1.03
C ASP A 283 -1.47 -22.09 -0.71
N PHE A 284 -2.21 -21.44 0.19
CA PHE A 284 -1.86 -20.11 0.69
C PHE A 284 -1.90 -20.11 2.21
N TYR A 285 -0.83 -19.62 2.84
CA TYR A 285 -0.74 -19.56 4.30
C TYR A 285 -0.71 -18.10 4.72
N VAL A 286 -1.47 -17.77 5.78
CA VAL A 286 -1.37 -16.47 6.44
C VAL A 286 -1.19 -16.69 7.92
N TYR A 287 -0.21 -16.00 8.49
CA TYR A 287 -0.05 -15.93 9.93
C TYR A 287 -0.88 -14.76 10.45
N TYR A 288 -1.75 -15.06 11.40
CA TYR A 288 -2.56 -14.05 12.09
C TYR A 288 -2.15 -13.99 13.57
N SER A 289 -1.73 -12.81 14.03
CA SER A 289 -1.57 -12.57 15.47
C SER A 289 -2.93 -12.39 16.14
N TYR A 290 -2.97 -12.70 17.44
CA TYR A 290 -4.19 -12.53 18.24
C TYR A 290 -4.55 -11.04 18.41
N ASP A 291 -5.83 -10.72 18.24
CA ASP A 291 -6.39 -9.41 18.58
C ASP A 291 -6.67 -9.28 20.09
N LYS A 292 -7.25 -8.14 20.49
CA LYS A 292 -7.61 -7.85 21.89
C LYS A 292 -8.66 -8.81 22.48
N GLU A 293 -9.33 -9.60 21.64
CA GLU A 293 -10.28 -10.63 22.04
C GLU A 293 -9.68 -12.04 21.93
N ASP A 294 -8.35 -12.16 21.84
CA ASP A 294 -7.60 -13.41 21.66
C ASP A 294 -7.98 -14.20 20.39
N LYS A 295 -8.45 -13.52 19.34
CA LYS A 295 -8.78 -14.16 18.06
C LYS A 295 -7.68 -13.91 17.02
N PRO A 296 -7.28 -14.93 16.23
CA PRO A 296 -6.22 -14.79 15.25
C PRO A 296 -6.75 -14.07 13.99
N THR A 297 -6.90 -12.74 14.08
CA THR A 297 -7.54 -11.91 13.05
C THR A 297 -6.60 -10.88 12.43
N ILE A 298 -5.41 -10.65 13.00
CA ILE A 298 -4.49 -9.60 12.53
C ILE A 298 -3.43 -10.23 11.62
N PRO A 299 -3.49 -10.06 10.29
CA PRO A 299 -2.51 -10.65 9.38
C PRO A 299 -1.12 -10.01 9.54
N ARG A 300 -0.07 -10.84 9.62
CA ARG A 300 1.33 -10.40 9.82
C ARG A 300 2.28 -10.85 8.71
N ALA A 301 2.10 -12.08 8.24
CA ALA A 301 2.91 -12.67 7.17
C ALA A 301 2.08 -13.60 6.30
N ALA A 302 2.48 -13.76 5.04
CA ALA A 302 1.86 -14.70 4.11
C ALA A 302 2.92 -15.49 3.34
N ILE A 303 2.60 -16.75 3.05
CA ILE A 303 3.38 -17.65 2.19
C ILE A 303 2.47 -18.12 1.07
N ARG A 304 2.81 -17.75 -0.17
CA ARG A 304 2.14 -18.20 -1.39
C ARG A 304 2.87 -19.43 -1.92
N MET A 305 2.15 -20.52 -2.15
CA MET A 305 2.70 -21.69 -2.82
C MET A 305 2.44 -21.65 -4.32
N GLN A 306 3.33 -22.26 -5.09
CA GLN A 306 3.11 -22.71 -6.46
C GLN A 306 3.31 -24.22 -6.45
N GLU A 307 2.22 -24.95 -6.62
CA GLU A 307 2.16 -26.39 -6.36
C GLU A 307 2.61 -26.69 -4.92
N ASN A 308 3.76 -27.35 -4.76
CA ASN A 308 4.34 -27.70 -3.45
C ASN A 308 5.53 -26.82 -3.04
N ASP A 309 5.93 -25.89 -3.91
CA ASP A 309 7.08 -25.02 -3.69
C ASP A 309 6.64 -23.63 -3.23
N ILE A 310 7.44 -22.98 -2.40
CA ILE A 310 7.19 -21.61 -1.97
C ILE A 310 7.48 -20.70 -3.16
N ALA A 311 6.45 -19.97 -3.58
CA ALA A 311 6.59 -18.98 -4.63
C ALA A 311 6.95 -17.60 -4.06
N GLU A 312 6.41 -17.26 -2.88
CA GLU A 312 6.62 -15.94 -2.30
C GLU A 312 6.35 -15.94 -0.79
N VAL A 313 7.17 -15.19 -0.05
CA VAL A 313 6.98 -14.92 1.38
C VAL A 313 6.96 -13.41 1.56
N ARG A 314 5.92 -12.87 2.21
CA ARG A 314 5.74 -11.43 2.40
C ARG A 314 5.20 -11.11 3.78
N GLY A 315 5.50 -9.92 4.27
CA GLY A 315 4.99 -9.38 5.51
C GLY A 315 4.23 -8.07 5.34
N ILE A 316 3.92 -7.45 6.47
CA ILE A 316 3.16 -6.20 6.54
C ILE A 316 4.02 -4.94 6.72
N ALA A 317 5.36 -5.07 6.77
CA ALA A 317 6.26 -3.93 6.86
C ALA A 317 6.46 -3.24 5.48
N PRO A 318 7.14 -2.08 5.40
CA PRO A 318 7.42 -1.40 4.14
C PRO A 318 8.00 -2.32 3.06
N GLU A 319 7.62 -2.07 1.80
CA GLU A 319 7.97 -2.90 0.65
C GLU A 319 7.56 -4.39 0.75
N GLN A 320 6.59 -4.68 1.63
CA GLN A 320 6.15 -6.03 2.00
C GLN A 320 7.19 -6.89 2.72
N ASN A 321 8.16 -6.26 3.39
CA ASN A 321 9.06 -6.96 4.31
C ASN A 321 8.29 -7.56 5.51
N LEU A 322 8.96 -8.46 6.23
CA LEU A 322 8.46 -8.93 7.53
C LEU A 322 8.55 -7.81 8.56
N ASP A 323 7.58 -7.77 9.47
CA ASP A 323 7.74 -6.92 10.65
C ASP A 323 8.88 -7.43 11.55
N PRO A 324 9.48 -6.56 12.40
CA PRO A 324 10.68 -6.89 13.16
C PRO A 324 10.53 -8.04 14.16
N TYR A 325 9.31 -8.48 14.47
CA TYR A 325 9.05 -9.44 15.54
C TYR A 325 8.68 -10.83 15.01
N ILE A 326 8.22 -10.93 13.76
CA ILE A 326 7.65 -12.18 13.22
C ILE A 326 8.67 -13.08 12.51
N GLY A 327 9.93 -12.66 12.40
CA GLY A 327 10.99 -13.39 11.71
C GLY A 327 11.13 -14.85 12.16
N ASP A 328 11.19 -15.09 13.47
CA ASP A 328 11.33 -16.46 14.02
C ASP A 328 10.08 -17.32 13.77
N VAL A 329 8.88 -16.72 13.76
CA VAL A 329 7.62 -17.42 13.44
C VAL A 329 7.59 -17.86 11.98
N VAL A 330 8.06 -16.99 11.07
CA VAL A 330 8.17 -17.30 9.65
C VAL A 330 9.24 -18.35 9.41
N ASP A 331 10.43 -18.21 10.00
CA ASP A 331 11.51 -19.20 9.90
C ASP A 331 11.07 -20.59 10.38
N GLY A 332 10.38 -20.66 11.52
CA GLY A 332 9.81 -21.90 12.04
C GLY A 332 8.82 -22.57 11.07
N LYS A 333 8.02 -21.77 10.35
CA LYS A 333 7.09 -22.28 9.32
C LYS A 333 7.82 -22.72 8.05
N LEU A 334 8.85 -21.99 7.63
CA LEU A 334 9.66 -22.29 6.44
C LEU A 334 10.38 -23.64 6.55
N ASN A 335 10.85 -24.00 7.75
CA ASN A 335 11.45 -25.32 8.03
C ASN A 335 10.51 -26.51 7.73
N GLY A 336 9.21 -26.26 7.59
CA GLY A 336 8.22 -27.28 7.22
C GLY A 336 8.10 -27.54 5.72
N PHE A 337 8.75 -26.75 4.86
CA PHE A 337 8.67 -26.87 3.40
C PHE A 337 9.96 -27.44 2.79
N PRO A 338 9.88 -28.24 1.70
CA PRO A 338 11.05 -28.85 1.08
C PRO A 338 12.10 -27.85 0.59
N ASP A 339 11.66 -26.70 0.11
CA ASP A 339 12.47 -25.62 -0.43
C ASP A 339 12.71 -24.49 0.61
N GLY A 340 12.29 -24.67 1.87
CA GLY A 340 12.44 -23.67 2.93
C GLY A 340 13.89 -23.25 3.21
N GLU A 341 14.86 -24.14 2.96
CA GLU A 341 16.30 -23.87 3.13
C GLU A 341 16.78 -22.66 2.32
N GLN A 342 16.19 -22.39 1.15
CA GLN A 342 16.61 -21.27 0.30
C GLN A 342 16.30 -19.89 0.92
N TYR A 343 15.42 -19.84 1.92
CA TYR A 343 15.02 -18.61 2.61
C TYR A 343 15.79 -18.36 3.92
N LYS A 344 16.66 -19.29 4.36
CA LYS A 344 17.41 -19.15 5.62
C LYS A 344 18.31 -17.93 5.68
N LYS A 345 18.90 -17.55 4.54
CA LYS A 345 19.70 -16.33 4.47
C LYS A 345 18.82 -15.10 4.72
N LYS A 346 17.65 -15.02 4.06
CA LYS A 346 16.68 -13.94 4.26
C LYS A 346 16.21 -13.84 5.71
N THR A 347 15.89 -14.96 6.35
CA THR A 347 15.47 -14.94 7.76
C THR A 347 16.61 -14.50 8.69
N ALA A 348 17.82 -15.00 8.49
CA ALA A 348 19.00 -14.61 9.26
C ALA A 348 19.36 -13.12 9.08
N ASP A 349 19.36 -12.63 7.84
CA ASP A 349 19.66 -11.25 7.50
C ASP A 349 18.64 -10.29 8.13
N MET A 350 17.34 -10.58 8.02
CA MET A 350 16.28 -9.75 8.62
C MET A 350 16.33 -9.74 10.15
N LYS A 351 16.70 -10.87 10.77
CA LYS A 351 16.93 -10.93 12.22
C LYS A 351 18.10 -10.04 12.62
N ARG A 352 19.22 -10.14 11.91
CA ARG A 352 20.43 -9.35 12.16
C ARG A 352 20.19 -7.85 11.98
N LEU A 353 19.48 -7.47 10.92
CA LEU A 353 19.11 -6.08 10.67
C LEU A 353 18.24 -5.51 11.80
N THR A 354 17.29 -6.30 12.30
CA THR A 354 16.44 -5.91 13.44
C THR A 354 17.25 -5.72 14.72
N GLU A 355 18.25 -6.56 14.98
CA GLU A 355 19.15 -6.39 16.13
C GLU A 355 19.95 -5.07 16.04
N ILE A 356 20.50 -4.76 14.86
CA ILE A 356 21.26 -3.53 14.60
C ILE A 356 20.38 -2.29 14.76
N GLU A 357 19.16 -2.33 14.23
CA GLU A 357 18.16 -1.27 14.38
C GLU A 357 17.86 -1.00 15.86
N LYS A 358 17.62 -2.05 16.66
CA LYS A 358 17.35 -1.93 18.11
C LYS A 358 18.53 -1.34 18.88
N LYS A 359 19.75 -1.79 18.57
CA LYS A 359 20.98 -1.20 19.15
C LYS A 359 21.08 0.28 18.81
N HIS A 360 20.91 0.62 17.53
CA HIS A 360 20.97 2.01 17.06
C HIS A 360 19.91 2.90 17.72
N ALA A 361 18.66 2.44 17.80
CA ALA A 361 17.57 3.15 18.46
C ALA A 361 17.83 3.38 19.96
N SER A 362 18.52 2.43 20.61
CA SER A 362 18.91 2.52 22.02
C SER A 362 20.22 3.29 22.24
N GLN A 363 20.79 3.88 21.19
CA GLN A 363 22.10 4.56 21.20
C GLN A 363 23.26 3.67 21.67
N GLU A 364 23.13 2.36 21.51
CA GLU A 364 24.21 1.40 21.74
C GLU A 364 25.22 1.46 20.59
N GLU A 365 26.50 1.29 20.92
CA GLU A 365 27.57 1.29 19.93
C GLU A 365 27.51 0.02 19.07
N LEU A 366 27.53 0.18 17.75
CA LEU A 366 27.56 -0.94 16.82
C LEU A 366 28.98 -1.53 16.77
N THR A 367 29.08 -2.86 16.87
CA THR A 367 30.37 -3.55 16.80
C THR A 367 30.93 -3.57 15.37
N LYS A 368 32.17 -4.02 15.21
CA LYS A 368 32.77 -4.21 13.89
C LYS A 368 31.93 -5.16 13.03
N GLU A 369 31.40 -6.24 13.61
CA GLU A 369 30.54 -7.20 12.93
C GLU A 369 29.18 -6.61 12.55
N ASP A 370 28.60 -5.76 13.41
CA ASP A 370 27.37 -5.03 13.10
C ASP A 370 27.57 -4.11 11.89
N LEU A 371 28.68 -3.34 11.88
CA LEU A 371 29.01 -2.44 10.76
C LEU A 371 29.37 -3.22 9.49
N ASN A 372 30.08 -4.35 9.61
CA ASN A 372 30.43 -5.18 8.45
C ASN A 372 29.18 -5.68 7.74
N PHE A 373 28.17 -6.10 8.51
CA PHE A 373 26.86 -6.49 8.01
C PHE A 373 26.10 -5.28 7.42
N LEU A 374 25.97 -4.19 8.16
CA LEU A 374 25.20 -3.00 7.75
C LEU A 374 25.72 -2.38 6.44
N TYR A 375 27.03 -2.36 6.25
CA TYR A 375 27.67 -1.86 5.03
C TYR A 375 27.79 -2.93 3.94
N GLU A 376 27.28 -4.15 4.13
CA GLU A 376 27.28 -5.24 3.14
C GLU A 376 28.69 -5.61 2.64
N MET A 377 29.69 -5.55 3.54
CA MET A 377 31.09 -5.74 3.18
C MET A 377 31.42 -7.16 2.72
N ASP A 378 30.77 -8.18 3.31
CA ASP A 378 30.99 -9.59 2.97
C ASP A 378 29.96 -10.10 1.95
N SER A 379 28.69 -9.70 2.11
CA SER A 379 27.57 -10.12 1.28
C SER A 379 26.42 -9.13 1.38
N ASN A 380 25.62 -9.03 0.33
CA ASN A 380 24.39 -8.24 0.31
C ASN A 380 23.40 -8.75 1.36
N ILE A 381 22.66 -7.84 1.98
CA ILE A 381 21.55 -8.14 2.88
C ILE A 381 20.33 -8.50 2.02
N GLU A 382 19.74 -9.66 2.27
CA GLU A 382 18.54 -10.11 1.56
C GLU A 382 17.31 -10.03 2.47
N GLY A 383 16.24 -9.43 1.94
CA GLY A 383 14.95 -9.32 2.61
C GLY A 383 13.84 -10.08 1.89
N PHE A 384 12.63 -9.92 2.43
CA PHE A 384 11.39 -10.47 1.87
C PHE A 384 10.62 -9.46 1.01
N GLY A 385 10.97 -8.17 1.13
CA GLY A 385 10.36 -7.12 0.33
C GLY A 385 10.88 -7.04 -1.10
N TYR A 386 10.16 -6.29 -1.94
CA TYR A 386 10.47 -6.13 -3.37
C TYR A 386 11.71 -5.26 -3.64
N HIS A 387 12.09 -4.44 -2.66
CA HIS A 387 13.24 -3.55 -2.69
C HIS A 387 14.09 -3.76 -1.43
N LYS A 388 15.30 -3.19 -1.46
CA LYS A 388 16.22 -3.22 -0.32
C LYS A 388 15.51 -2.70 0.93
N ASP A 389 15.72 -3.37 2.07
CA ASP A 389 15.08 -2.99 3.32
C ASP A 389 15.46 -1.54 3.69
N PRO A 390 14.48 -0.62 3.84
CA PRO A 390 14.74 0.81 4.04
C PRO A 390 15.53 1.10 5.31
N ARG A 391 15.42 0.22 6.33
CA ARG A 391 16.12 0.37 7.61
C ARG A 391 17.63 0.45 7.46
N ILE A 392 18.19 -0.17 6.42
CA ILE A 392 19.63 -0.13 6.14
C ILE A 392 20.09 1.32 5.93
N GLU A 393 19.41 2.07 5.07
CA GLU A 393 19.77 3.46 4.80
C GLU A 393 19.31 4.38 5.95
N GLU A 394 18.18 4.11 6.60
CA GLU A 394 17.73 4.88 7.77
C GLU A 394 18.74 4.86 8.93
N VAL A 395 19.42 3.73 9.14
CA VAL A 395 20.50 3.61 10.13
C VAL A 395 21.78 4.29 9.63
N LYS A 396 22.17 4.08 8.36
CA LYS A 396 23.39 4.68 7.78
C LYS A 396 23.34 6.21 7.70
N ASP A 397 22.18 6.79 7.39
CA ASP A 397 21.99 8.25 7.26
C ASP A 397 22.22 9.00 8.58
N LYS A 398 22.14 8.32 9.71
CA LYS A 398 22.39 8.87 11.05
C LYS A 398 23.82 8.61 11.55
N ARG A 399 24.71 8.11 10.66
CA ARG A 399 26.07 7.71 10.99
C ARG A 399 27.11 8.38 10.11
N GLU A 400 28.33 8.48 10.64
CA GLU A 400 29.49 9.03 9.92
C GLU A 400 30.12 7.92 9.06
N THR A 401 29.63 7.77 7.83
CA THR A 401 29.99 6.63 6.97
C THR A 401 31.50 6.46 6.76
N LYS A 402 32.27 7.53 6.52
CA LYS A 402 33.72 7.41 6.35
C LYS A 402 34.44 6.97 7.63
N LYS A 403 33.94 7.39 8.78
CA LYS A 403 34.46 6.97 10.09
C LYS A 403 34.22 5.48 10.34
N ASP A 404 33.02 5.01 10.03
CA ASP A 404 32.68 3.58 10.14
C ASP A 404 33.51 2.73 9.18
N LEU A 405 33.66 3.16 7.92
CA LEU A 405 34.49 2.48 6.92
C LEU A 405 35.99 2.50 7.30
N SER A 406 36.48 3.59 7.91
CA SER A 406 37.83 3.67 8.46
C SER A 406 38.05 2.64 9.56
N TYR A 407 37.09 2.50 10.48
CA TYR A 407 37.13 1.48 11.53
C TYR A 407 37.07 0.04 10.97
N LEU A 408 36.29 -0.19 9.91
CA LEU A 408 36.18 -1.48 9.25
C LEU A 408 37.46 -1.88 8.49
N THR A 409 37.95 -0.99 7.64
CA THR A 409 39.02 -1.27 6.66
C THR A 409 40.43 -0.99 7.19
N GLY A 410 40.56 -0.09 8.18
CA GLY A 410 41.84 0.39 8.70
C GLY A 410 42.48 1.50 7.86
N HIS A 411 41.82 1.97 6.79
CA HIS A 411 42.27 3.14 6.03
C HIS A 411 41.89 4.44 6.74
N ALA A 412 42.69 5.49 6.57
CA ALA A 412 42.33 6.81 7.07
C ALA A 412 41.10 7.37 6.33
N GLU A 413 40.30 8.21 6.99
CA GLU A 413 39.04 8.73 6.41
C GLU A 413 39.25 9.53 5.11
N ASP A 414 40.40 10.20 4.96
CA ASP A 414 40.80 10.92 3.75
C ASP A 414 41.28 10.01 2.61
N GLN A 415 41.52 8.73 2.90
CA GLN A 415 41.85 7.69 1.92
C GLN A 415 40.63 6.88 1.47
N ILE A 416 39.43 7.21 1.99
CA ILE A 416 38.18 6.53 1.71
C ILE A 416 37.28 7.41 0.83
N SER A 417 36.77 6.80 -0.23
CA SER A 417 35.79 7.42 -1.12
C SER A 417 34.45 6.68 -1.07
N THR A 418 33.35 7.43 -1.17
CA THR A 418 31.99 6.89 -1.31
C THR A 418 31.31 7.36 -2.59
N THR A 419 32.02 8.15 -3.39
CA THR A 419 31.54 8.68 -4.67
C THR A 419 32.57 8.46 -5.76
N LYS A 420 32.12 8.39 -7.02
CA LYS A 420 33.02 8.30 -8.18
C LYS A 420 34.02 9.44 -8.25
N THR A 421 33.60 10.67 -7.96
CA THR A 421 34.49 11.85 -8.02
C THR A 421 35.61 11.74 -7.00
N GLU A 422 35.30 11.35 -5.77
CA GLU A 422 36.31 11.09 -4.76
C GLU A 422 37.21 9.93 -5.17
N ALA A 423 36.65 8.82 -5.65
CA ALA A 423 37.40 7.62 -6.02
C ALA A 423 38.50 7.86 -7.06
N LEU A 424 38.31 8.86 -7.92
CA LEU A 424 39.26 9.25 -8.97
C LEU A 424 40.22 10.37 -8.52
N SER A 425 40.15 10.79 -7.26
CA SER A 425 41.07 11.77 -6.67
C SER A 425 42.39 11.12 -6.27
N GLU A 426 43.43 11.93 -6.14
CA GLU A 426 44.73 11.43 -5.68
C GLU A 426 44.65 10.94 -4.22
N ASN A 427 45.36 9.85 -3.90
CA ASN A 427 45.52 9.25 -2.57
C ASN A 427 44.31 8.48 -1.99
N ILE A 428 43.26 8.21 -2.77
CA ILE A 428 42.24 7.24 -2.35
C ILE A 428 42.81 5.82 -2.41
N ARG A 429 42.64 5.08 -1.32
CA ARG A 429 43.03 3.66 -1.22
C ARG A 429 41.85 2.72 -1.20
N TYR A 430 40.71 3.18 -0.68
CA TYR A 430 39.50 2.37 -0.58
C TYR A 430 38.29 3.10 -1.16
N HIS A 431 37.47 2.40 -1.94
CA HIS A 431 36.19 2.91 -2.43
C HIS A 431 35.05 2.02 -1.99
N TYR A 432 34.09 2.61 -1.28
CA TYR A 432 32.89 1.90 -0.86
C TYR A 432 31.80 1.98 -1.94
N GLY A 433 31.37 0.81 -2.40
CA GLY A 433 30.25 0.65 -3.33
C GLY A 433 30.67 0.47 -4.79
N ASN A 434 29.70 0.57 -5.69
CA ASN A 434 29.93 0.31 -7.11
C ASN A 434 30.59 1.52 -7.81
N LEU A 435 31.79 1.30 -8.36
CA LEU A 435 32.49 2.29 -9.17
C LEU A 435 32.18 2.14 -10.67
N ASP A 436 31.15 2.83 -11.16
CA ASP A 436 30.81 2.82 -12.60
C ASP A 436 31.69 3.77 -13.42
N LEU A 437 32.53 3.21 -14.28
CA LEU A 437 33.45 3.91 -15.17
C LEU A 437 33.02 3.91 -16.65
N ASN A 438 31.83 3.39 -16.99
CA ASN A 438 31.37 3.22 -18.38
C ASN A 438 31.28 4.52 -19.19
N SER A 439 31.20 5.68 -18.51
CA SER A 439 31.17 6.99 -19.15
C SER A 439 32.53 7.49 -19.63
N LEU A 440 33.63 6.80 -19.28
CA LEU A 440 34.99 7.25 -19.60
C LEU A 440 35.41 6.76 -20.99
N THR A 441 35.98 7.67 -21.78
CA THR A 441 36.45 7.39 -23.14
C THR A 441 37.96 7.11 -23.21
N SER A 442 38.69 7.30 -22.10
CA SER A 442 40.12 7.03 -21.96
C SER A 442 40.45 6.67 -20.51
N ALA A 443 41.48 5.83 -20.33
CA ALA A 443 42.06 5.48 -19.03
C ALA A 443 43.36 6.25 -18.72
N GLU A 444 43.79 7.14 -19.61
CA GLU A 444 45.01 7.91 -19.44
C GLU A 444 44.89 8.91 -18.28
N GLY A 445 45.83 8.86 -17.32
CA GLY A 445 45.85 9.72 -16.13
C GLY A 445 44.89 9.29 -15.02
N LEU A 446 44.29 8.10 -15.12
CA LEU A 446 43.30 7.62 -14.18
C LEU A 446 43.98 6.96 -12.96
N ASN A 447 43.71 7.49 -11.77
CA ASN A 447 44.12 6.90 -10.49
C ASN A 447 42.92 6.17 -9.88
N LEU A 448 43.07 4.86 -9.66
CA LEU A 448 42.05 4.02 -9.03
C LEU A 448 42.39 3.71 -7.57
N PRO A 449 41.38 3.50 -6.71
CA PRO A 449 41.56 2.93 -5.38
C PRO A 449 42.29 1.57 -5.42
N GLU A 450 43.03 1.25 -4.37
CA GLU A 450 43.72 -0.04 -4.19
C GLU A 450 42.72 -1.19 -3.96
N THR A 451 41.59 -0.89 -3.32
CA THR A 451 40.51 -1.85 -3.02
C THR A 451 39.15 -1.18 -3.19
N ILE A 452 38.18 -1.95 -3.68
CA ILE A 452 36.77 -1.56 -3.84
C ILE A 452 35.95 -2.54 -2.99
#